data_AF-A0A3B9P4C0-F1
#
_entry.id   AF-A0A3B9P4C0-F1
#
_cell.length_a   1.000
_cell.length_b   1.000
_cell.length_c   1.000
_cell.angle_alpha   90.00
_cell.angle_beta   90.00
_cell.angle_gamma   90.00
#
_symmetry.space_group_name_H-M   'P 1'
#
loop_
_entity.id
_entity.type
_entity.pdbx_description
1 polymer ?
#
loop_
_entity_poly.entity_id
_entity_poly.type
_entity_poly.pdbx_seq_one_letter_code
_entity_poly.pdbx_strand_id
1 'polypeptide(L)'
;FETTKKDAIEATLKVLMGEEDALHCALPKEVHGQVIAGNLSVIYSILGTPSLPSLNGCILLLEDLDEYHYHLDRMLLALRRRGAFKGLQAVVLGVFSDIHDHVILWGPDVQHSLRKHFEAEGVPVYEHPIIGHTKENWPIILRSV
;
A
#
# COMPACT_ATOMS: atom_id res chain seq x y z
N PHE A 1 -3.33 18.91 -0.81
CA PHE A 1 -4.77 19.23 -0.74
C PHE A 1 -5.22 20.19 -1.83
N GLU A 2 -4.47 21.25 -2.17
CA GLU A 2 -4.88 22.19 -3.24
C GLU A 2 -5.04 21.54 -4.62
N THR A 3 -4.31 20.45 -4.88
CA THR A 3 -4.31 19.73 -6.15
C THR A 3 -5.14 18.44 -6.13
N THR A 4 -5.69 18.05 -4.97
CA THR A 4 -6.49 16.83 -4.81
C THR A 4 -7.81 16.99 -5.57
N LYS A 5 -8.28 15.94 -6.25
CA LYS A 5 -9.57 16.00 -6.93
C LYS A 5 -10.70 16.28 -5.94
N LYS A 6 -11.64 17.16 -6.32
CA LYS A 6 -12.83 17.46 -5.52
C LYS A 6 -13.61 16.20 -5.18
N ASP A 7 -13.74 15.29 -6.14
CA ASP A 7 -14.44 14.01 -5.98
C ASP A 7 -13.85 13.16 -4.84
N ALA A 8 -12.52 13.15 -4.66
CA ALA A 8 -11.88 12.43 -3.57
C ALA A 8 -12.13 13.08 -2.20
N ILE A 9 -12.20 14.42 -2.16
CA ILE A 9 -12.58 15.17 -0.95
C ILE A 9 -14.04 14.90 -0.59
N GLU A 10 -14.94 14.97 -1.57
CA GLU A 10 -16.36 14.65 -1.40
C GLU A 10 -16.58 13.20 -0.98
N ALA A 11 -15.83 12.26 -1.58
CA ALA A 11 -15.86 10.86 -1.20
C ALA A 11 -15.47 10.68 0.27
N THR A 12 -14.50 11.45 0.79
CA THR A 12 -14.12 11.39 2.21
C THR A 12 -15.32 11.71 3.10
N LEU A 13 -16.09 12.76 2.77
CA LEU A 13 -17.30 13.10 3.52
C LEU A 13 -18.38 12.02 3.39
N LYS A 14 -18.58 11.48 2.18
CA LYS A 14 -19.56 10.40 1.93
C LYS A 14 -19.27 9.14 2.72
N VAL A 15 -18.01 8.70 2.74
CA VAL A 15 -17.56 7.55 3.53
C VAL A 15 -17.80 7.79 5.03
N LEU A 16 -17.53 9.00 5.53
CA LEU A 16 -17.84 9.36 6.93
C LEU A 16 -19.34 9.38 7.23
N MET A 17 -20.20 9.60 6.22
CA MET A 17 -21.66 9.51 6.32
C MET A 17 -22.20 8.08 6.15
N GLY A 18 -21.33 7.08 5.97
CA GLY A 18 -21.69 5.67 5.92
C GLY A 18 -21.77 5.06 4.52
N GLU A 19 -21.33 5.77 3.48
CA GLU A 19 -21.15 5.17 2.15
C GLU A 19 -19.94 4.20 2.12
N GLU A 20 -19.91 3.30 1.13
CA GLU A 20 -18.79 2.39 0.91
C GLU A 20 -17.53 3.15 0.48
N ASP A 21 -16.37 2.67 0.93
CA ASP A 21 -15.07 3.21 0.54
C ASP A 21 -14.59 2.64 -0.80
N ALA A 22 -13.45 3.12 -1.30
CA ALA A 22 -12.94 2.73 -2.62
C ALA A 22 -12.24 1.35 -2.65
N LEU A 23 -12.21 0.60 -1.54
CA LEU A 23 -11.49 -0.68 -1.48
C LEU A 23 -12.07 -1.71 -2.45
N HIS A 24 -13.38 -1.69 -2.66
CA HIS A 24 -14.10 -2.60 -3.57
C HIS A 24 -13.65 -2.47 -5.04
N CYS A 25 -12.98 -1.38 -5.42
CA CYS A 25 -12.39 -1.22 -6.75
C CYS A 25 -11.06 -1.98 -6.89
N ALA A 26 -10.34 -2.15 -5.79
CA ALA A 26 -8.98 -2.70 -5.79
C ALA A 26 -8.92 -4.21 -5.52
N LEU A 27 -9.97 -4.80 -4.94
CA LEU A 27 -9.97 -6.19 -4.47
C LEU A 27 -11.23 -6.94 -4.91
N PRO A 28 -11.10 -8.23 -5.27
CA PRO A 28 -12.24 -9.13 -5.40
C PRO A 28 -13.01 -9.28 -4.08
N LYS A 29 -14.31 -9.58 -4.18
CA LYS A 29 -15.19 -9.71 -3.01
C LYS A 29 -14.86 -10.90 -2.11
N GLU A 30 -14.10 -11.86 -2.63
CA GLU A 30 -13.70 -13.09 -1.93
C GLU A 30 -12.47 -12.89 -1.04
N VAL A 31 -11.78 -11.75 -1.17
CA VAL A 31 -10.61 -11.41 -0.34
C VAL A 31 -11.10 -10.72 0.93
N HIS A 32 -10.90 -11.40 2.06
CA HIS A 32 -11.31 -10.93 3.38
C HIS A 32 -10.12 -10.77 4.31
N GLY A 33 -10.23 -9.85 5.26
CA GLY A 33 -9.18 -9.61 6.24
C GLY A 33 -9.23 -8.23 6.87
N GLN A 34 -8.41 -8.02 7.90
CA GLN A 34 -8.25 -6.69 8.49
C GLN A 34 -7.46 -5.80 7.53
N VAL A 35 -8.06 -4.69 7.11
CA VAL A 35 -7.42 -3.70 6.25
C VAL A 35 -6.41 -2.89 7.07
N ILE A 36 -5.18 -2.87 6.57
CA ILE A 36 -4.09 -2.00 7.02
C ILE A 36 -3.58 -1.28 5.78
N ALA A 37 -3.46 0.04 5.84
CA ALA A 37 -2.98 0.85 4.73
C ALA A 37 -1.99 1.89 5.22
N GLY A 38 -1.09 2.33 4.35
CA GLY A 38 -0.34 3.54 4.58
C GLY A 38 0.91 3.67 3.73
N ASN A 39 1.65 4.73 4.05
CA ASN A 39 2.94 5.05 3.49
C ASN A 39 3.98 3.98 3.89
N LEU A 40 4.70 3.43 2.91
CA LEU A 40 5.68 2.37 3.14
C LEU A 40 6.82 2.84 4.06
N SER A 41 7.37 4.03 3.85
CA SER A 41 8.38 4.64 4.72
C SER A 41 7.92 4.78 6.17
N VAL A 42 6.65 5.16 6.42
CA VAL A 42 6.08 5.20 7.77
C VAL A 42 5.99 3.79 8.37
N ILE A 43 5.42 2.81 7.65
CA ILE A 43 5.31 1.42 8.11
C ILE A 43 6.70 0.84 8.43
N TYR A 44 7.68 1.12 7.57
CA TYR A 44 9.06 0.72 7.77
C TYR A 44 9.69 1.40 8.99
N SER A 45 9.43 2.68 9.24
CA SER A 45 9.99 3.42 10.38
C SER A 45 9.56 2.86 11.75
N ILE A 46 8.39 2.25 11.83
CA ILE A 46 7.85 1.63 13.06
C ILE A 46 8.15 0.13 13.15
N LEU A 47 8.93 -0.42 12.22
CA LEU A 47 9.34 -1.82 12.20
C LEU A 47 10.10 -2.18 13.48
N GLY A 48 9.59 -3.17 14.21
CA GLY A 48 10.19 -3.64 15.46
C GLY A 48 9.71 -2.88 16.71
N THR A 49 8.79 -1.93 16.55
CA THR A 49 8.10 -1.29 17.68
C THR A 49 6.74 -1.95 17.96
N PRO A 50 6.12 -1.75 19.14
CA PRO A 50 4.76 -2.21 19.41
C PRO A 50 3.69 -1.54 18.54
N SER A 51 4.03 -0.45 17.84
CA SER A 51 3.09 0.29 16.99
C SER A 51 2.82 -0.39 15.65
N LEU A 52 3.69 -1.31 15.21
CA LEU A 52 3.42 -2.11 14.01
C LEU A 52 2.65 -3.37 14.41
N PRO A 53 1.33 -3.47 14.12
CA PRO A 53 0.56 -4.67 14.42
C PRO A 53 1.07 -5.88 13.64
N SER A 54 0.61 -7.07 14.05
CA SER A 54 0.76 -8.26 13.21
C SER A 54 -0.03 -8.05 11.91
N LEU A 55 0.58 -8.39 10.77
CA LEU A 55 -0.08 -8.36 9.46
C LEU A 55 -0.67 -9.73 9.07
N ASN A 56 -0.61 -10.72 9.97
CA ASN A 56 -1.20 -12.02 9.73
C ASN A 56 -2.73 -11.90 9.64
N GLY A 57 -3.33 -12.41 8.57
CA GLY A 57 -4.76 -12.29 8.28
C GLY A 57 -5.16 -10.89 7.78
N CYS A 58 -4.20 -10.01 7.48
CA CYS A 58 -4.49 -8.67 7.01
C CYS A 58 -4.50 -8.57 5.48
N ILE A 59 -5.14 -7.51 5.00
CA ILE A 59 -4.97 -7.00 3.65
C ILE A 59 -4.16 -5.72 3.77
N LEU A 60 -3.01 -5.66 3.11
CA LEU A 60 -2.08 -4.54 3.22
C LEU A 60 -2.19 -3.64 1.98
N LEU A 61 -2.41 -2.35 2.14
CA LEU A 61 -2.30 -1.38 1.05
C LEU A 61 -1.06 -0.51 1.25
N LEU A 62 -0.22 -0.38 0.24
CA LEU A 62 1.04 0.38 0.31
C LEU A 62 1.12 1.43 -0.77
N GLU A 63 1.64 2.59 -0.40
CA GLU A 63 1.99 3.70 -1.30
C GLU A 63 3.22 4.43 -0.76
N ASP A 64 3.85 5.27 -1.58
CA ASP A 64 4.92 6.15 -1.13
C ASP A 64 5.15 7.32 -2.11
N LEU A 65 5.95 8.31 -1.71
CA LEU A 65 6.37 9.40 -2.59
C LEU A 65 7.83 9.80 -2.41
N ASP A 66 8.42 10.39 -3.45
CA ASP A 66 9.72 11.10 -3.35
C ASP A 66 10.87 10.22 -2.83
N GLU A 67 10.72 8.90 -2.99
CA GLU A 67 11.68 7.90 -2.56
C GLU A 67 12.58 7.46 -3.72
N TYR A 68 13.74 6.89 -3.39
CA TYR A 68 14.56 6.20 -4.38
C TYR A 68 14.06 4.77 -4.60
N HIS A 69 14.08 4.31 -5.85
CA HIS A 69 13.64 2.96 -6.24
C HIS A 69 14.33 1.85 -5.41
N TYR A 70 15.65 1.93 -5.25
CA TYR A 70 16.39 0.96 -4.42
C TYR A 70 16.00 1.01 -2.94
N HIS A 71 15.52 2.16 -2.46
CA HIS A 71 15.13 2.34 -1.06
C HIS A 71 13.81 1.62 -0.78
N LEU A 72 12.81 1.79 -1.65
CA LEU A 72 11.56 1.03 -1.62
C LEU A 72 11.80 -0.48 -1.58
N ASP A 73 12.67 -0.97 -2.47
CA ASP A 73 13.04 -2.39 -2.53
C ASP A 73 13.66 -2.88 -1.21
N ARG A 74 14.54 -2.07 -0.61
CA ARG A 74 15.19 -2.38 0.66
C ARG A 74 14.23 -2.37 1.85
N MET A 75 13.25 -1.46 1.87
CA MET A 75 12.22 -1.42 2.92
C MET A 75 11.34 -2.67 2.91
N LEU A 76 10.87 -3.09 1.73
CA LEU A 76 10.11 -4.33 1.59
C LEU A 76 10.94 -5.56 1.92
N LEU A 77 12.21 -5.59 1.52
CA LEU A 77 13.13 -6.67 1.89
C LEU A 77 13.26 -6.79 3.41
N ALA A 78 13.36 -5.67 4.14
CA ALA A 78 13.47 -5.68 5.60
C ALA A 78 12.18 -6.21 6.27
N LEU A 79 11.01 -5.75 5.82
CA LEU A 79 9.70 -6.25 6.26
C LEU A 79 9.57 -7.76 6.02
N ARG A 80 9.91 -8.21 4.80
CA ARG A 80 9.91 -9.62 4.43
C ARG A 80 10.83 -10.44 5.32
N ARG A 81 12.08 -9.99 5.55
CA ARG A 81 13.06 -10.70 6.39
C ARG A 81 12.65 -10.80 7.85
N ARG A 82 11.86 -9.85 8.38
CA ARG A 82 11.22 -9.97 9.70
C ARG A 82 10.13 -11.04 9.71
N GLY A 83 9.62 -11.44 8.55
CA GLY A 83 8.47 -12.32 8.40
C GLY A 83 7.14 -11.56 8.45
N ALA A 84 7.13 -10.25 8.18
CA ALA A 84 5.92 -9.43 8.28
C ALA A 84 4.82 -9.88 7.31
N PHE A 85 5.18 -10.47 6.16
CA PHE A 85 4.21 -10.89 5.14
C PHE A 85 3.66 -12.31 5.35
N LYS A 86 4.10 -13.02 6.39
CA LYS A 86 3.59 -14.37 6.69
C LYS A 86 2.12 -14.32 7.09
N GLY A 87 1.28 -15.02 6.34
CA GLY A 87 -0.17 -15.07 6.58
C GLY A 87 -0.93 -13.83 6.09
N LEU A 88 -0.27 -12.91 5.38
CA LEU A 88 -0.92 -11.79 4.71
C LEU A 88 -1.89 -12.33 3.64
N GLN A 89 -3.12 -11.83 3.62
CA GLN A 89 -4.17 -12.33 2.73
C GLN A 89 -4.03 -11.77 1.30
N ALA A 90 -3.66 -10.50 1.20
CA ALA A 90 -3.37 -9.83 -0.05
C ALA A 90 -2.57 -8.55 0.21
N VAL A 91 -1.91 -8.06 -0.84
CA VAL A 91 -1.39 -6.69 -0.88
C VAL A 91 -1.98 -5.94 -2.07
N VAL A 92 -2.31 -4.66 -1.87
CA VAL A 92 -2.61 -3.71 -2.94
C VAL A 92 -1.46 -2.71 -3.00
N LEU A 93 -0.79 -2.64 -4.13
CA LEU A 93 0.17 -1.60 -4.43
C LEU A 93 -0.59 -0.41 -5.03
N GLY A 94 -0.59 0.68 -4.28
CA GLY A 94 -1.11 1.97 -4.69
C GLY A 94 -0.13 2.71 -5.61
N VAL A 95 -0.17 4.03 -5.55
CA VAL A 95 0.72 4.86 -6.35
C VAL A 95 2.02 5.15 -5.61
N PHE A 96 3.13 4.77 -6.22
CA PHE A 96 4.47 5.20 -5.83
C PHE A 96 4.86 6.39 -6.72
N SER A 97 4.65 7.62 -6.22
CA SER A 97 4.77 8.85 -7.01
C SER A 97 6.13 9.52 -6.85
N ASP A 98 6.59 10.21 -7.90
CA ASP A 98 7.84 10.99 -7.89
C ASP A 98 9.07 10.16 -7.46
N ILE A 99 9.10 8.88 -7.86
CA ILE A 99 10.19 7.97 -7.51
C ILE A 99 11.45 8.30 -8.30
N HIS A 100 12.55 8.45 -7.56
CA HIS A 100 13.87 8.70 -8.11
C HIS A 100 14.58 7.39 -8.45
N ASP A 101 15.41 7.42 -9.49
CA ASP A 101 16.34 6.34 -9.81
C ASP A 101 17.70 6.92 -10.19
N HIS A 102 18.70 6.06 -10.33
CA HIS A 102 20.04 6.42 -10.73
C HIS A 102 20.24 6.27 -12.25
N VAL A 103 21.39 6.76 -12.73
CA VAL A 103 21.80 6.59 -14.14
C VAL A 103 21.85 5.11 -14.52
N ILE A 104 22.34 4.27 -13.61
CA ILE A 104 22.19 2.82 -13.69
C ILE A 104 20.89 2.49 -12.97
N LEU A 105 19.88 2.11 -13.76
CA LEU A 105 18.55 1.78 -13.23
C LEU A 105 18.64 0.64 -12.22
N TRP A 106 17.92 0.78 -11.10
CA TRP A 106 17.89 -0.24 -10.06
C TRP A 106 17.23 -1.55 -10.53
N GLY A 107 16.15 -1.43 -11.28
CA GLY A 107 15.33 -2.55 -11.73
C GLY A 107 14.53 -2.15 -12.97
N PRO A 108 13.60 -3.01 -13.41
CA PRO A 108 12.75 -2.69 -14.55
C PRO A 108 11.84 -1.49 -14.23
N ASP A 109 10.78 -1.71 -13.46
CA ASP A 109 9.91 -0.69 -12.93
C ASP A 109 9.66 -0.92 -11.43
N VAL A 110 9.16 0.12 -10.76
CA VAL A 110 8.91 0.10 -9.32
C VAL A 110 7.93 -1.01 -8.96
N GLN A 111 6.78 -1.10 -9.63
CA GLN A 111 5.75 -2.07 -9.28
C GLN A 111 6.28 -3.51 -9.41
N HIS A 112 6.94 -3.82 -10.53
CA HIS A 112 7.56 -5.13 -10.73
C HIS A 112 8.61 -5.44 -9.64
N SER A 113 9.44 -4.46 -9.28
CA SER A 113 10.46 -4.64 -8.26
C SER A 113 9.89 -4.87 -6.87
N LEU A 114 8.76 -4.23 -6.53
CA LEU A 114 8.11 -4.39 -5.23
C LEU A 114 7.31 -5.70 -5.14
N ARG A 115 6.59 -6.07 -6.20
CA ARG A 115 5.77 -7.29 -6.29
C ARG A 115 6.50 -8.56 -5.90
N LYS A 116 7.76 -8.69 -6.33
CA LYS A 116 8.58 -9.89 -6.10
C LYS A 116 8.67 -10.29 -4.61
N HIS A 117 8.58 -9.32 -3.68
CA HIS A 117 8.66 -9.61 -2.24
C HIS A 117 7.43 -10.32 -1.70
N PHE A 118 6.26 -10.02 -2.26
CA PHE A 118 4.99 -10.62 -1.87
C PHE A 118 4.77 -11.95 -2.58
N GLU A 119 5.07 -12.01 -3.88
CA GLU A 119 4.97 -13.23 -4.67
C GLU A 119 5.90 -14.34 -4.12
N ALA A 120 7.09 -13.97 -3.63
CA ALA A 120 8.01 -14.90 -2.99
C ALA A 120 7.50 -15.52 -1.67
N GLU A 121 6.47 -14.92 -1.06
CA GLU A 121 5.77 -15.45 0.12
C GLU A 121 4.40 -16.05 -0.23
N GLY A 122 4.07 -16.14 -1.53
CA GLY A 122 2.78 -16.66 -2.00
C GLY A 122 1.59 -15.71 -1.77
N VAL A 123 1.85 -14.42 -1.50
CA VAL A 123 0.80 -13.43 -1.23
C VAL A 123 0.26 -12.87 -2.56
N PRO A 124 -1.07 -12.90 -2.80
CA PRO A 124 -1.69 -12.24 -3.95
C PRO A 124 -1.40 -10.74 -4.00
N VAL A 125 -1.02 -10.24 -5.18
CA VAL A 125 -0.74 -8.81 -5.39
C VAL A 125 -1.71 -8.20 -6.39
N TYR A 126 -2.31 -7.09 -5.97
CA TYR A 126 -3.18 -6.25 -6.78
C TYR A 126 -2.51 -4.89 -6.95
N GLU A 127 -2.76 -4.23 -8.08
CA GLU A 127 -2.29 -2.88 -8.35
C GLU A 127 -3.49 -2.00 -8.65
N HIS A 128 -3.69 -0.95 -7.86
CA HIS A 128 -4.82 -0.05 -8.08
C HIS A 128 -4.50 1.36 -7.55
N PRO A 129 -4.72 2.42 -8.35
CA PRO A 129 -4.36 3.80 -7.98
C PRO A 129 -5.41 4.45 -7.04
N ILE A 130 -5.85 3.73 -6.00
CA ILE A 130 -6.81 4.27 -5.02
C ILE A 130 -6.15 5.04 -3.87
N ILE A 131 -4.88 4.75 -3.57
CA ILE A 131 -4.12 5.45 -2.53
C ILE A 131 -2.80 5.96 -3.10
N GLY A 132 -2.32 7.09 -2.59
CA GLY A 132 -1.04 7.69 -2.96
C GLY A 132 -0.98 9.20 -2.75
N HIS A 133 0.19 9.80 -2.93
CA HIS A 133 0.39 11.25 -2.86
C HIS A 133 0.09 11.98 -4.18
N THR A 134 -0.99 11.59 -4.86
CA THR A 134 -1.37 12.19 -6.14
C THR A 134 -2.68 12.97 -6.04
N LYS A 135 -3.22 13.39 -7.20
CA LYS A 135 -4.57 13.97 -7.27
C LYS A 135 -5.65 12.96 -6.90
N GLU A 136 -5.37 11.68 -7.10
CA GLU A 136 -6.18 10.55 -6.69
C GLU A 136 -5.65 10.05 -5.33
N ASN A 137 -6.45 10.25 -4.29
CA ASN A 137 -6.22 9.68 -2.97
C ASN A 137 -7.58 9.45 -2.31
N TRP A 138 -8.13 8.26 -2.51
CA TRP A 138 -9.49 7.91 -2.11
C TRP A 138 -9.51 7.46 -0.65
N PRO A 139 -10.54 7.84 0.12
CA PRO A 139 -10.67 7.39 1.51
C PRO A 139 -10.83 5.87 1.56
N ILE A 140 -10.11 5.23 2.48
CA ILE A 140 -10.21 3.81 2.79
C ILE A 140 -10.49 3.67 4.29
N ILE A 141 -11.51 2.89 4.64
CA ILE A 141 -11.82 2.58 6.03
C ILE A 141 -10.91 1.42 6.47
N LEU A 142 -10.10 1.65 7.49
CA LEU A 142 -9.29 0.60 8.11
C LEU A 142 -10.16 -0.27 9.02
N ARG A 143 -10.76 -1.31 8.46
CA ARG A 143 -11.65 -2.26 9.13
C ARG A 143 -11.44 -3.68 8.63
N SER A 144 -12.06 -4.65 9.28
CA SER A 144 -12.20 -5.99 8.70
C SER A 144 -13.26 -5.96 7.60
N VAL A 145 -12.95 -6.59 6.47
CA VAL A 145 -13.84 -6.80 5.32
C VAL A 145 -13.97 -8.27 4.99
#